data_AF-A0A1W9G6L2-F1
#
_entry.id   AF-A0A1W9G6L2-F1
#
_cell.length_a   1.000
_cell.length_b   1.000
_cell.length_c   1.000
_cell.angle_alpha   90.00
_cell.angle_beta   90.00
_cell.angle_gamma   90.00
#
_symmetry.space_group_name_H-M   'P 1'
#
loop_
_entity.id
_entity.type
_entity.pdbx_description
1 polymer ?
#
loop_
_entity_poly.entity_id
_entity_poly.type
_entity_poly.pdbx_seq_one_letter_code
_entity_poly.pdbx_strand_id
1 'polypeptide(L)'
;MIHPAIPEAILALPTAMLFVLYYIVGDFGAYWIHRLLHLAPLWRMHRWHHSPTTMYWLAGYRTSLTQLVFFNLPWMFASSLFGMAPWWMYLLALSSHMVLNDWMHMNVTWRSNRLEWVLVTPRYHHIHHSCDPALYNTNFGVTFSLWDRLFGTYTDPDQVKEPISFGIGEKVPLARLVAGF
;
A
#
# COMPACT_ATOMS: atom_id res chain seq x y z
N MET A 1 0.96 -5.61 33.24
CA MET A 1 0.94 -5.10 31.86
C MET A 1 1.53 -6.21 30.98
N ILE A 2 0.70 -7.00 30.31
CA ILE A 2 1.17 -8.17 29.56
C ILE A 2 1.54 -7.67 28.17
N HIS A 3 2.80 -7.28 27.97
CA HIS A 3 3.35 -7.25 26.62
C HIS A 3 3.44 -8.72 26.19
N PRO A 4 2.86 -9.16 25.05
CA PRO A 4 3.42 -10.32 24.39
C PRO A 4 4.84 -9.90 24.04
N ALA A 5 5.80 -10.29 24.88
CA ALA A 5 7.18 -9.93 24.68
C ALA A 5 7.59 -10.57 23.36
N ILE A 6 7.87 -9.74 22.35
CA ILE A 6 8.61 -10.21 21.19
C ILE A 6 9.87 -10.88 21.75
N PRO A 7 10.14 -12.15 21.42
CA PRO A 7 11.26 -12.87 21.99
C PRO A 7 12.55 -12.04 21.88
N GLU A 8 13.34 -11.97 22.95
CA GLU A 8 14.60 -11.20 22.95
C GLU A 8 15.52 -11.61 21.80
N ALA A 9 15.47 -12.89 21.40
CA ALA A 9 16.19 -13.41 20.24
C ALA A 9 15.83 -12.69 18.92
N ILE A 10 14.58 -12.25 18.75
CA ILE A 10 14.16 -11.46 17.57
C ILE A 10 14.70 -10.04 17.68
N LEU A 11 14.60 -9.41 18.86
CA LEU A 11 15.08 -8.04 19.09
C LEU A 11 16.61 -7.93 18.98
N ALA A 12 17.33 -9.04 19.22
CA ALA A 12 18.78 -9.15 19.08
C ALA A 12 19.26 -9.37 17.64
N LEU A 13 18.34 -9.49 16.66
CA LEU A 13 18.73 -9.65 15.27
C LEU A 13 19.47 -8.41 14.74
N PRO A 14 20.38 -8.57 13.75
CA PRO A 14 20.97 -7.45 13.05
C PRO A 14 19.90 -6.49 12.51
N THR A 15 20.17 -5.18 12.56
CA THR A 15 19.26 -4.14 12.09
C THR A 15 18.65 -4.44 10.71
N ALA A 16 19.45 -4.90 9.76
CA ALA A 16 18.97 -5.23 8.42
C ALA A 16 17.89 -6.33 8.44
N MET A 17 18.04 -7.35 9.29
CA MET A 17 17.06 -8.43 9.43
C MET A 17 15.78 -7.94 10.09
N LEU A 18 15.87 -7.03 11.06
CA LEU A 18 14.70 -6.38 11.65
C LEU A 18 13.90 -5.60 10.61
N PHE A 19 14.56 -4.87 9.70
CA PHE A 19 13.88 -4.20 8.59
C PHE A 19 13.26 -5.19 7.60
N VAL A 20 13.94 -6.29 7.27
CA VAL A 20 13.37 -7.33 6.41
C VAL A 20 12.10 -7.91 7.04
N LEU A 21 12.12 -8.24 8.33
CA LEU A 21 10.94 -8.74 9.05
C LEU A 21 9.84 -7.68 9.13
N TYR A 22 10.19 -6.42 9.38
CA TYR A 22 9.27 -5.29 9.38
C TYR A 22 8.51 -5.19 8.07
N TYR A 23 9.23 -5.24 6.94
CA TYR A 23 8.62 -5.19 5.62
C TYR A 23 7.79 -6.43 5.31
N ILE A 24 8.25 -7.63 5.64
CA ILE A 24 7.47 -8.85 5.39
C ILE A 24 6.15 -8.81 6.18
N VAL A 25 6.19 -8.51 7.48
CA VAL A 25 5.01 -8.50 8.35
C VAL A 25 4.07 -7.35 7.99
N GLY A 26 4.63 -6.14 7.85
CA GLY A 26 3.86 -4.94 7.56
C GLY A 26 3.22 -4.99 6.17
N ASP A 27 3.97 -5.37 5.14
CA ASP A 27 3.48 -5.42 3.76
C ASP A 27 2.44 -6.53 3.56
N PHE A 28 2.64 -7.69 4.20
CA PHE A 28 1.65 -8.77 4.19
C PHE A 28 0.31 -8.33 4.80
N GLY A 29 0.35 -7.69 5.97
CA GLY A 29 -0.87 -7.18 6.58
C GLY A 29 -1.48 -6.04 5.77
N ALA A 30 -0.67 -5.17 5.18
CA ALA A 30 -1.13 -4.09 4.30
C ALA A 30 -1.83 -4.64 3.06
N TYR A 31 -1.30 -5.69 2.42
CA TYR A 31 -1.96 -6.38 1.31
C TYR A 31 -3.38 -6.82 1.67
N TRP A 32 -3.55 -7.48 2.83
CA TRP A 32 -4.86 -7.94 3.26
C TRP A 32 -5.81 -6.81 3.63
N ILE A 33 -5.34 -5.80 4.37
CA ILE A 33 -6.15 -4.61 4.67
C ILE A 33 -6.58 -3.93 3.38
N HIS A 34 -5.67 -3.76 2.42
CA HIS A 34 -5.96 -3.16 1.13
C HIS A 34 -7.04 -3.94 0.37
N ARG A 35 -6.89 -5.27 0.28
CA ARG A 35 -7.90 -6.14 -0.33
C ARG A 35 -9.27 -6.06 0.37
N LEU A 36 -9.29 -6.00 1.71
CA LEU A 36 -10.52 -5.85 2.48
C LEU A 36 -11.18 -4.48 2.27
N LEU A 37 -10.38 -3.42 2.13
CA LEU A 37 -10.87 -2.06 1.85
C LEU A 37 -11.59 -1.95 0.51
N HIS A 38 -11.38 -2.88 -0.43
CA HIS A 38 -12.12 -2.96 -1.70
C HIS A 38 -13.45 -3.72 -1.59
N LEU A 39 -13.78 -4.28 -0.42
CA LEU A 39 -15.11 -4.84 -0.18
C LEU A 39 -16.14 -3.74 0.05
N ALA A 40 -17.36 -3.93 -0.44
CA ALA A 40 -18.46 -2.95 -0.37
C ALA A 40 -18.63 -2.19 0.98
N PRO A 41 -18.58 -2.82 2.16
CA PRO A 41 -18.73 -2.08 3.43
C PRO A 41 -17.55 -1.17 3.75
N LEU A 42 -16.34 -1.54 3.33
CA LEU A 42 -15.10 -0.82 3.65
C LEU A 42 -14.65 0.12 2.53
N TRP A 43 -15.15 -0.10 1.31
CA TRP A 43 -14.87 0.74 0.15
C TRP A 43 -15.22 2.21 0.36
N ARG A 44 -16.21 2.51 1.20
CA ARG A 44 -16.56 3.89 1.55
C ARG A 44 -15.40 4.69 2.15
N MET A 45 -14.47 4.00 2.83
CA MET A 45 -13.27 4.60 3.41
C MET A 45 -12.19 4.84 2.35
N HIS A 46 -12.06 3.89 1.42
CA HIS A 46 -10.93 3.82 0.49
C HIS A 46 -11.19 4.41 -0.90
N ARG A 47 -12.45 4.49 -1.34
CA ARG A 47 -12.85 5.04 -2.64
C ARG A 47 -12.34 6.46 -2.90
N TRP A 48 -12.12 7.24 -1.84
CA TRP A 48 -11.63 8.60 -1.97
C TRP A 48 -10.17 8.66 -2.45
N HIS A 49 -9.38 7.66 -2.09
CA HIS A 49 -8.03 7.46 -2.62
C HIS A 49 -8.04 7.13 -4.11
N HIS A 50 -9.07 6.44 -4.59
CA HIS A 50 -9.30 6.14 -6.01
C HIS A 50 -9.98 7.28 -6.79
N SER A 51 -10.27 8.42 -6.15
CA SER A 51 -10.93 9.55 -6.80
C SER A 51 -10.09 10.42 -7.75
N PRO A 52 -8.74 10.47 -7.71
CA PRO A 52 -7.96 11.17 -8.72
C PRO A 52 -8.26 10.68 -10.13
N THR A 53 -8.45 11.61 -11.07
CA THR A 53 -8.64 11.30 -12.50
C THR A 53 -7.31 11.28 -13.26
N THR A 54 -6.20 11.55 -12.58
CA THR A 54 -4.84 11.56 -13.13
C THR A 54 -3.89 11.07 -12.04
N MET A 55 -2.95 10.21 -12.41
CA MET A 55 -1.91 9.75 -11.51
C MET A 55 -0.76 10.75 -11.43
N TYR A 56 -0.23 10.91 -10.23
CA TYR A 56 0.96 11.69 -9.91
C TYR A 56 1.45 11.24 -8.53
N TRP A 57 2.72 11.44 -8.23
CA TRP A 57 3.37 10.96 -7.00
C TRP A 57 2.62 11.29 -5.69
N LEU A 58 1.92 12.44 -5.59
CA LEU A 58 1.16 12.78 -4.38
C LEU A 58 -0.29 12.26 -4.37
N ALA A 59 -0.74 11.53 -5.40
CA ALA A 59 -2.09 10.97 -5.45
C ALA A 59 -2.38 10.05 -4.25
N GLY A 60 -1.36 9.34 -3.74
CA GLY A 60 -1.48 8.47 -2.57
C GLY A 60 -1.95 9.18 -1.30
N TYR A 61 -1.67 10.49 -1.16
CA TYR A 61 -2.08 11.27 0.00
C TYR A 61 -3.53 11.75 -0.04
N ARG A 62 -4.29 11.44 -1.10
CA ARG A 62 -5.73 11.70 -1.15
C ARG A 62 -6.50 10.66 -0.33
N THR A 63 -6.21 10.59 0.95
CA THR A 63 -6.72 9.56 1.87
C THR A 63 -7.61 10.18 2.94
N SER A 64 -8.55 9.40 3.46
CA SER A 64 -9.33 9.76 4.64
C SER A 64 -8.57 9.45 5.93
N LEU A 65 -8.99 10.05 7.06
CA LEU A 65 -8.41 9.75 8.36
C LEU A 65 -8.63 8.27 8.74
N THR A 66 -9.81 7.74 8.45
CA THR A 66 -10.14 6.33 8.70
C THR A 66 -9.26 5.41 7.84
N GLN A 67 -9.16 5.68 6.53
CA GLN A 67 -8.24 4.92 5.68
C GLN A 67 -6.80 5.00 6.20
N LEU A 68 -6.33 6.19 6.58
CA LEU A 68 -4.98 6.38 7.10
C LEU A 68 -4.73 5.48 8.32
N VAL A 69 -5.66 5.41 9.26
CA VAL A 69 -5.53 4.54 10.44
C VAL A 69 -5.52 3.07 10.05
N PHE A 70 -6.55 2.60 9.34
CA PHE A 70 -6.71 1.18 9.02
C PHE A 70 -5.55 0.64 8.17
N PHE A 71 -5.14 1.39 7.15
CA PHE A 71 -4.05 0.99 6.26
C PHE A 71 -2.69 0.91 6.97
N ASN A 72 -2.51 1.69 8.05
CA ASN A 72 -1.25 1.72 8.80
C ASN A 72 -1.21 0.77 10.01
N LEU A 73 -2.31 0.13 10.41
CA LEU A 73 -2.32 -0.84 11.51
C LEU A 73 -1.27 -1.95 11.35
N PRO A 74 -1.08 -2.58 10.17
CA PRO A 74 -0.04 -3.58 9.97
C PRO A 74 1.37 -3.06 10.22
N TRP A 75 1.65 -1.83 9.79
CA TRP A 75 2.94 -1.17 9.94
C TRP A 75 3.21 -0.74 11.39
N MET A 76 2.16 -0.31 12.10
CA MET A 76 2.23 -0.04 13.54
C MET A 76 2.48 -1.32 14.34
N PHE A 77 1.87 -2.43 13.94
CA PHE A 77 2.16 -3.73 14.54
C PHE A 77 3.60 -4.17 14.25
N ALA A 78 4.03 -4.08 12.99
CA ALA A 78 5.39 -4.44 12.57
C ALA A 78 6.47 -3.59 13.26
N SER A 79 6.21 -2.31 13.56
CA SER A 79 7.19 -1.44 14.23
C SER A 79 7.53 -1.87 15.65
N SER A 80 6.71 -2.71 16.28
CA SER A 80 7.04 -3.33 17.57
C SER A 80 8.28 -4.23 17.51
N LEU A 81 8.65 -4.74 16.31
CA LEU A 81 9.89 -5.49 16.07
C LEU A 81 11.14 -4.66 16.34
N PHE A 82 11.05 -3.33 16.36
CA PHE A 82 12.16 -2.45 16.69
C PHE A 82 12.33 -2.26 18.22
N GLY A 83 11.34 -2.61 19.05
CA GLY A 83 11.47 -2.55 20.52
C GLY A 83 11.87 -1.18 21.05
N MET A 84 13.00 -1.09 21.78
CA MET A 84 13.61 0.18 22.22
C MET A 84 14.80 0.57 21.33
N ALA A 85 14.64 0.40 20.02
CA ALA A 85 15.64 0.79 19.03
C ALA A 85 15.93 2.30 19.04
N PRO A 86 17.09 2.73 18.53
CA PRO A 86 17.34 4.13 18.25
C PRO A 86 16.24 4.78 17.41
N TRP A 87 15.88 6.02 17.73
CA TRP A 87 14.80 6.77 17.09
C TRP A 87 14.92 6.84 15.55
N TRP A 88 16.15 6.81 15.02
CA TRP A 88 16.41 6.90 13.58
C TRP A 88 15.85 5.70 12.81
N MET A 89 15.70 4.53 13.44
CA MET A 89 15.11 3.36 12.78
C MET A 89 13.63 3.59 12.45
N TYR A 90 12.88 4.21 13.37
CA TYR A 90 11.49 4.60 13.16
C TYR A 90 11.37 5.71 12.11
N LEU A 91 12.28 6.69 12.13
CA LEU A 91 12.31 7.72 11.11
C LEU A 91 12.59 7.11 9.72
N LEU A 92 13.55 6.19 9.62
CA LEU A 92 13.88 5.51 8.37
C LEU A 92 12.69 4.71 7.83
N ALA A 93 11.98 3.98 8.69
CA ALA A 93 10.77 3.24 8.32
C ALA A 93 9.63 4.17 7.86
N LEU A 94 9.44 5.31 8.53
CA LEU A 94 8.46 6.31 8.12
C LEU A 94 8.82 6.93 6.76
N SER A 95 10.07 7.37 6.60
CA SER A 95 10.54 7.98 5.35
C SER A 95 10.49 7.01 4.18
N SER A 96 10.83 5.75 4.39
CA SER A 96 10.75 4.75 3.32
C SER A 96 9.32 4.47 2.87
N HIS A 97 8.33 4.52 3.78
CA HIS A 97 6.91 4.41 3.39
C HIS A 97 6.45 5.57 2.54
N MET A 98 6.85 6.80 2.88
CA MET A 98 6.55 7.96 2.04
C MET A 98 7.15 7.79 0.65
N VAL A 99 8.40 7.36 0.56
CA VAL A 99 9.06 7.11 -0.73
C VAL A 99 8.36 6.01 -1.53
N LEU A 100 7.97 4.90 -0.90
CA LEU A 100 7.26 3.80 -1.58
C LEU A 100 5.85 4.23 -2.03
N ASN A 101 5.13 4.99 -1.20
CA ASN A 101 3.86 5.60 -1.56
C ASN A 101 4.01 6.52 -2.78
N ASP A 102 4.99 7.42 -2.76
CA ASP A 102 5.20 8.37 -3.86
C ASP A 102 5.60 7.65 -5.14
N TRP A 103 6.48 6.64 -5.01
CA TRP A 103 6.95 5.78 -6.09
C TRP A 103 5.82 5.10 -6.84
N MET A 104 4.93 4.37 -6.15
CA MET A 104 3.87 3.61 -6.82
C MET A 104 2.82 4.51 -7.49
N HIS A 105 2.72 5.79 -7.11
CA HIS A 105 1.77 6.74 -7.70
C HIS A 105 2.39 7.64 -8.78
N MET A 106 3.71 7.53 -9.07
CA MET A 106 4.35 8.34 -10.10
C MET A 106 3.64 8.20 -11.46
N ASN A 107 3.62 9.29 -12.24
CA ASN A 107 3.04 9.28 -13.59
C ASN A 107 4.05 8.76 -14.63
N VAL A 108 4.55 7.54 -14.44
CA VAL A 108 5.51 6.94 -15.36
C VAL A 108 5.22 5.46 -15.54
N THR A 109 5.00 5.03 -16.78
CA THR A 109 4.49 3.68 -17.09
C THR A 109 5.46 2.83 -17.91
N TRP A 110 6.76 3.05 -17.75
CA TRP A 110 7.77 2.30 -18.51
C TRP A 110 7.72 0.80 -18.19
N ARG A 111 8.02 -0.01 -19.21
CA ARG A 111 8.05 -1.47 -19.06
C ARG A 111 9.18 -1.91 -18.13
N SER A 112 8.85 -2.55 -17.02
CA SER A 112 9.81 -2.90 -15.95
C SER A 112 9.61 -4.33 -15.40
N ASN A 113 9.35 -5.29 -16.29
CA ASN A 113 8.97 -6.68 -15.97
C ASN A 113 9.78 -7.33 -14.84
N ARG A 114 11.11 -7.19 -14.82
CA ARG A 114 11.96 -7.79 -13.78
C ARG A 114 11.74 -7.15 -12.41
N LEU A 115 11.54 -5.83 -12.36
CA LEU A 115 11.27 -5.11 -11.12
C LEU A 115 9.92 -5.52 -10.55
N GLU A 116 8.94 -5.73 -11.42
CA GLU A 116 7.56 -6.09 -11.08
C GLU A 116 7.38 -7.50 -10.53
N TRP A 117 8.40 -8.34 -10.61
CA TRP A 117 8.40 -9.62 -9.91
C TRP A 117 8.61 -9.47 -8.40
N VAL A 118 9.21 -8.35 -7.98
CA VAL A 118 9.56 -8.10 -6.59
C VAL A 118 8.79 -6.91 -6.04
N LEU A 119 8.86 -5.76 -6.71
CA LEU A 119 8.31 -4.50 -6.24
C LEU A 119 7.07 -4.10 -7.03
N VAL A 120 6.17 -3.40 -6.36
CA VAL A 120 5.08 -2.66 -7.00
C VAL A 120 5.67 -1.46 -7.74
N THR A 121 5.43 -1.38 -9.05
CA THR A 121 5.88 -0.28 -9.91
C THR A 121 4.72 0.68 -10.19
N PRO A 122 4.97 1.89 -10.72
CA PRO A 122 3.87 2.81 -10.97
C PRO A 122 2.85 2.24 -11.97
N ARG A 123 3.28 1.68 -13.12
CA ARG A 123 2.31 1.03 -14.04
C ARG A 123 1.55 -0.14 -13.41
N TYR A 124 2.19 -0.89 -12.50
CA TYR A 124 1.53 -1.99 -11.80
C TYR A 124 0.40 -1.47 -10.89
N HIS A 125 0.65 -0.37 -10.18
CA HIS A 125 -0.33 0.24 -9.28
C HIS A 125 -1.38 1.08 -10.02
N HIS A 126 -1.07 1.61 -11.20
CA HIS A 126 -2.08 2.30 -12.04
C HIS A 126 -3.22 1.34 -12.43
N ILE A 127 -2.93 0.07 -12.69
CA ILE A 127 -3.95 -0.95 -12.96
C ILE A 127 -4.92 -1.08 -11.78
N HIS A 128 -4.38 -1.05 -10.56
CA HIS A 128 -5.17 -1.09 -9.34
C HIS A 128 -6.13 0.10 -9.23
N HIS A 129 -5.66 1.31 -9.57
CA HIS A 129 -6.47 2.53 -9.58
C HIS A 129 -7.39 2.68 -10.80
N SER A 130 -7.34 1.74 -11.74
CA SER A 130 -8.17 1.81 -12.93
C SER A 130 -9.65 1.87 -12.57
N CYS A 131 -10.44 2.65 -13.30
CA CYS A 131 -11.89 2.60 -13.19
C CYS A 131 -12.53 1.48 -14.05
N ASP A 132 -11.73 0.69 -14.77
CA ASP A 132 -12.19 -0.45 -15.56
C ASP A 132 -12.61 -1.63 -14.65
N PRO A 133 -13.85 -2.13 -14.75
CA PRO A 133 -14.31 -3.32 -14.05
C PRO A 133 -13.51 -4.59 -14.23
N ALA A 134 -12.77 -4.72 -15.32
CA ALA A 134 -11.85 -5.83 -15.51
C ALA A 134 -10.57 -5.72 -14.65
N LEU A 135 -10.25 -4.53 -14.12
CA LEU A 135 -8.95 -4.21 -13.51
C LEU A 135 -9.02 -3.75 -12.05
N TYR A 136 -10.07 -3.04 -11.62
CA TYR A 136 -10.10 -2.28 -10.35
C TYR A 136 -9.98 -3.11 -9.06
N ASN A 137 -10.11 -4.44 -9.13
CA ASN A 137 -10.02 -5.36 -8.00
C ASN A 137 -8.78 -6.27 -8.09
N THR A 138 -7.67 -5.73 -8.59
CA THR A 138 -6.43 -6.47 -8.81
C THR A 138 -5.24 -5.66 -8.29
N ASN A 139 -4.07 -6.29 -8.16
CA ASN A 139 -2.81 -5.63 -7.83
C ASN A 139 -2.83 -4.84 -6.50
N PHE A 140 -3.23 -5.49 -5.40
CA PHE A 140 -3.36 -4.88 -4.07
C PHE A 140 -2.02 -4.69 -3.33
N GLY A 141 -0.91 -5.24 -3.84
CA GLY A 141 0.41 -5.03 -3.23
C GLY A 141 0.75 -3.53 -3.09
N VAL A 142 1.54 -3.20 -2.06
CA VAL A 142 2.00 -1.82 -1.81
C VAL A 142 3.52 -1.70 -1.82
N THR A 143 4.25 -2.69 -1.31
CA THR A 143 5.71 -2.79 -1.48
C THR A 143 6.04 -3.93 -2.41
N PHE A 144 5.62 -5.15 -2.05
CA PHE A 144 5.94 -6.34 -2.81
C PHE A 144 4.76 -6.80 -3.66
N SER A 145 5.03 -7.07 -4.94
CA SER A 145 4.05 -7.60 -5.90
C SER A 145 3.87 -9.12 -5.79
N LEU A 146 4.66 -9.77 -4.91
CA LEU A 146 4.59 -11.21 -4.66
C LEU A 146 3.21 -11.64 -4.12
N TRP A 147 2.61 -10.83 -3.24
CA TRP A 147 1.35 -11.18 -2.58
C TRP A 147 0.21 -11.35 -3.58
N ASP A 148 0.14 -10.50 -4.60
CA ASP A 148 -0.87 -10.63 -5.64
C ASP A 148 -0.76 -11.94 -6.41
N ARG A 149 0.46 -12.41 -6.65
CA ARG A 149 0.70 -13.69 -7.32
C ARG A 149 0.34 -14.87 -6.42
N LEU A 150 0.71 -14.79 -5.14
CA LEU A 150 0.41 -15.84 -4.17
C LEU A 150 -1.09 -15.99 -3.89
N PHE A 151 -1.84 -14.88 -3.90
CA PHE A 151 -3.25 -14.85 -3.50
C PHE A 151 -4.22 -14.59 -4.67
N GLY A 152 -3.73 -14.71 -5.90
CA GLY A 152 -4.55 -14.74 -7.12
C GLY A 152 -5.21 -13.42 -7.49
N THR A 153 -4.57 -12.30 -7.19
CA THR A 153 -5.04 -10.93 -7.53
C THR A 153 -4.13 -10.22 -8.53
N TYR A 154 -3.16 -10.92 -9.12
CA TYR A 154 -2.22 -10.37 -10.08
C TYR A 154 -2.85 -10.16 -11.46
N THR A 155 -2.75 -8.93 -11.95
CA THR A 155 -2.98 -8.57 -13.36
C THR A 155 -1.65 -8.15 -13.98
N ASP A 156 -1.32 -8.77 -15.11
CA ASP A 156 -0.09 -8.50 -15.84
C ASP A 156 -0.13 -7.13 -16.55
N PRO A 157 0.78 -6.20 -16.21
CA PRO A 157 0.85 -4.91 -16.90
C PRO A 157 1.10 -4.99 -18.41
N ASP A 158 1.71 -6.06 -18.91
CA ASP A 158 1.93 -6.22 -20.35
C ASP A 158 0.65 -6.62 -21.12
N GLN A 159 -0.42 -7.01 -20.42
CA GLN A 159 -1.72 -7.37 -21.02
C GLN A 159 -2.74 -6.22 -20.98
N VAL A 160 -2.44 -5.14 -20.25
CA VAL A 160 -3.33 -3.99 -20.12
C VAL A 160 -3.06 -2.99 -21.24
N LYS A 161 -4.14 -2.53 -21.90
CA LYS A 161 -4.05 -1.50 -22.94
C LYS A 161 -4.01 -0.12 -22.31
N GLU A 162 -3.02 0.67 -22.68
CA GLU A 162 -2.94 2.08 -22.35
C GLU A 162 -3.80 2.93 -23.34
N PRO A 163 -4.34 4.09 -22.92
CA PRO A 163 -4.20 4.69 -21.59
C PRO A 163 -5.19 4.11 -20.56
N ILE A 164 -4.73 3.89 -19.32
CA ILE A 164 -5.60 3.56 -18.20
C ILE A 164 -6.42 4.79 -17.78
N SER A 165 -7.72 4.61 -17.56
CA SER A 165 -8.62 5.64 -17.03
C SER A 165 -8.77 5.50 -15.51
N PHE A 166 -8.87 6.63 -14.81
CA PHE A 166 -8.93 6.70 -13.34
C PHE A 166 -10.14 7.50 -12.85
N GLY A 167 -10.41 7.41 -11.55
CA GLY A 167 -11.44 8.17 -10.87
C GLY A 167 -12.73 7.39 -10.66
N ILE A 168 -13.53 7.85 -9.71
CA ILE A 168 -14.76 7.18 -9.26
C ILE A 168 -16.05 7.76 -9.86
N GLY A 169 -15.95 8.68 -10.83
CA GLY A 169 -17.11 9.27 -11.51
C GLY A 169 -18.01 10.17 -10.65
N GLU A 170 -17.56 10.54 -9.44
CA GLU A 170 -18.36 11.32 -8.48
C GLU A 170 -17.61 12.55 -7.97
N LYS A 171 -18.35 13.59 -7.60
CA LYS A 171 -17.78 14.74 -6.87
C LYS A 171 -17.35 14.28 -5.49
N VAL A 172 -16.18 14.73 -5.04
CA VAL A 172 -15.61 14.40 -3.74
C VAL A 172 -15.95 15.50 -2.73
N PRO A 173 -16.91 15.31 -1.81
CA PRO A 173 -17.19 16.29 -0.77
C PRO A 173 -16.06 16.27 0.24
N LEU A 174 -15.47 17.43 0.55
CA LEU A 174 -14.30 17.53 1.43
C LEU A 174 -14.53 16.88 2.80
N ALA A 175 -15.70 17.09 3.41
CA ALA A 175 -16.04 16.49 4.69
C ALA A 175 -16.01 14.95 4.66
N ARG A 176 -16.49 14.33 3.57
CA ARG A 176 -16.49 12.87 3.41
C ARG A 176 -15.09 12.34 3.07
N LEU A 177 -14.31 13.10 2.30
CA LEU A 177 -12.90 12.79 2.08
C LEU A 177 -12.12 12.77 3.40
N VAL A 178 -12.31 13.77 4.27
CA VAL A 178 -11.60 13.85 5.56
C VAL A 178 -12.05 12.73 6.51
N ALA A 179 -13.35 12.50 6.65
CA ALA A 179 -13.89 11.52 7.58
C ALA A 179 -13.76 10.06 7.10
N GLY A 180 -13.92 9.82 5.79
CA GLY A 180 -13.88 8.51 5.15
C GLY A 180 -15.20 7.72 5.20
N PHE A 181 -16.34 8.41 5.13
CA PHE A 181 -17.68 7.82 4.98
C PHE A 181 -18.67 8.78 4.31
#